data_AF-A0A0A9DTN1-F1
#
_entry.id   AF-A0A0A9DTN1-F1
#
_cell.length_a   1.000
_cell.length_b   1.000
_cell.length_c   1.000
_cell.angle_alpha   90.00
_cell.angle_beta   90.00
_cell.angle_gamma   90.00
#
_symmetry.space_group_name_H-M   'P 1'
#
loop_
_entity.id
_entity.type
_entity.pdbx_description
1 polymer ?
#
loop_
_entity_poly.entity_id
_entity_poly.type
_entity_poly.pdbx_seq_one_letter_code
_entity_poly.pdbx_strand_id
1 'polypeptide(L)' 'MRKRLMETNPNSFRKLVQTFLEASGRGYWETSEENLEKLRVLYSEVEDKIEGIDR' A
#
# COMPACT_ATOMS: atom_id res chain seq x y z
N MET A 1 -5.47 -6.03 11.29
CA MET A 1 -6.20 -5.89 10.00
C MET A 1 -5.28 -5.92 8.79
N ARG A 2 -4.17 -5.14 8.74
CA ARG A 2 -3.18 -5.15 7.64
C ARG A 2 -2.82 -6.55 7.12
N LYS A 3 -2.26 -7.40 8.00
CA LYS A 3 -1.85 -8.77 7.67
C LYS A 3 -2.99 -9.58 7.03
N ARG A 4 -4.20 -9.48 7.61
CA ARG A 4 -5.40 -10.14 7.09
C ARG A 4 -5.74 -9.69 5.67
N LEU A 5 -5.71 -8.39 5.37
CA LEU A 5 -5.99 -7.87 4.03
C LEU A 5 -4.96 -8.36 3.00
N MET A 6 -3.68 -8.31 3.38
CA MET A 6 -2.56 -8.77 2.56
C MET A 6 -2.60 -10.28 2.28
N GLU A 7 -3.04 -11.10 3.24
CA GLU A 7 -3.22 -12.55 3.06
C GLU A 7 -4.49 -12.90 2.29
N THR A 8 -5.56 -12.12 2.47
CA THR A 8 -6.87 -12.42 1.82
C THR A 8 -6.82 -12.14 0.32
N ASN A 9 -6.28 -10.98 -0.08
CA ASN A 9 -6.15 -10.62 -1.49
C ASN A 9 -5.06 -9.54 -1.67
N PRO A 10 -3.80 -9.92 -1.94
CA PRO A 10 -2.71 -8.96 -2.08
C PRO A 10 -2.91 -7.99 -3.25
N ASN A 11 -3.49 -8.44 -4.36
CA ASN A 11 -3.80 -7.59 -5.52
C ASN A 11 -4.81 -6.46 -5.18
N SER A 12 -5.84 -6.79 -4.41
CA SER A 12 -6.82 -5.79 -3.97
C SER A 12 -6.21 -4.87 -2.92
N PHE A 13 -5.39 -5.40 -2.02
CA PHE A 13 -4.69 -4.60 -1.02
C PHE A 13 -3.70 -3.61 -1.67
N ARG A 14 -2.99 -4.02 -2.73
CA ARG A 14 -2.17 -3.10 -3.55
C ARG A 14 -2.98 -1.93 -4.09
N LYS A 15 -4.11 -2.22 -4.74
CA LYS A 15 -5.00 -1.17 -5.29
C LYS A 15 -5.50 -0.20 -4.22
N LEU A 16 -5.77 -0.70 -3.02
CA LEU A 16 -6.15 0.13 -1.88
C LEU A 16 -5.03 1.08 -1.48
N VAL A 17 -3.79 0.58 -1.30
CA VAL A 17 -2.62 1.41 -0.99
C VAL A 17 -2.36 2.45 -2.09
N GLN A 18 -2.46 2.04 -3.36
CA GLN A 18 -2.32 2.93 -4.51
C GLN A 18 -3.37 4.05 -4.48
N THR A 19 -4.63 3.72 -4.19
CA THR A 19 -5.71 4.72 -4.09
C THR A 19 -5.42 5.77 -3.01
N PHE A 20 -4.87 5.37 -1.86
CA PHE A 20 -4.49 6.32 -0.80
C PHE A 20 -3.35 7.25 -1.24
N LEU A 21 -2.33 6.71 -1.93
CA LEU A 21 -1.23 7.49 -2.47
C LEU A 21 -1.71 8.48 -3.55
N GLU A 22 -2.61 8.04 -4.43
CA GLU A 22 -3.22 8.90 -5.46
C GLU A 22 -4.10 10.00 -4.85
N ALA A 23 -4.89 9.67 -3.81
CA ALA A 23 -5.70 10.66 -3.10
C ALA A 23 -4.84 11.76 -2.48
N SER A 24 -3.70 11.40 -1.89
CA SER A 24 -2.73 12.37 -1.38
C SER A 24 -2.09 13.19 -2.51
N GLY A 25 -1.59 12.54 -3.56
CA GLY A 25 -0.96 13.22 -4.70
C GLY A 25 -1.89 14.16 -5.49
N ARG A 26 -3.22 13.94 -5.41
CA ARG A 26 -4.24 14.81 -6.01
C ARG A 26 -4.77 15.88 -5.07
N GLY A 27 -4.30 15.94 -3.83
CA GLY A 27 -4.77 16.89 -2.81
C GLY A 27 -6.17 16.57 -2.25
N TYR A 28 -6.70 15.37 -2.48
CA TYR A 28 -7.97 14.94 -1.88
C TYR A 28 -7.81 14.50 -0.43
N TRP A 29 -6.60 14.14 -0.02
CA TRP A 29 -6.31 13.68 1.33
C TRP A 29 -4.98 14.24 1.84
N GLU A 30 -5.03 15.07 2.89
CA GLU A 30 -3.86 15.60 3.57
C GLU A 30 -3.49 14.71 4.76
N THR A 31 -2.21 14.33 4.86
CA THR A 31 -1.68 13.48 5.92
C THR A 31 -0.19 13.76 6.14
N SER A 32 0.38 13.28 7.25
CA SER A 32 1.81 13.42 7.54
C SER A 32 2.69 12.65 6.53
N GLU A 33 3.91 13.15 6.33
CA GLU A 33 4.95 12.47 5.53
C GLU A 33 5.26 11.07 6.04
N GLU A 34 5.22 10.86 7.37
CA GLU A 34 5.41 9.54 7.97
C GLU A 34 4.36 8.52 7.49
N ASN A 35 3.10 8.94 7.34
CA ASN A 35 2.05 8.07 6.83
C ASN A 35 2.22 7.76 5.34
N LEU A 36 2.65 8.75 4.56
CA LEU A 36 2.95 8.54 3.14
C LEU A 36 4.11 7.56 2.95
N GLU A 37 5.15 7.68 3.77
CA GLU A 37 6.28 6.76 3.73
C GLU A 37 5.86 5.33 4.09
N LYS A 38 5.04 5.16 5.13
CA LYS A 38 4.47 3.85 5.47
C LYS A 38 3.66 3.25 4.31
N LEU A 39 2.89 4.06 3.57
CA LEU A 39 2.15 3.59 2.40
C LEU A 39 3.07 3.18 1.25
N ARG A 40 4.16 3.92 1.00
CA ARG A 40 5.17 3.57 -0.02
C ARG A 40 5.86 2.24 0.30
N VAL A 41 6.28 2.05 1.56
CA VAL A 41 6.85 0.79 2.04
C VAL A 41 5.85 -0.35 1.87
N LEU A 42 4.59 -0.15 2.28
CA LEU A 42 3.55 -1.17 2.13
C LEU A 42 3.27 -1.51 0.67
N TYR A 43 3.33 -0.53 -0.23
CA TYR A 43 3.18 -0.79 -1.66
C TYR A 43 4.28 -1.74 -2.16
N SER A 44 5.55 -1.48 -1.78
CA SER A 44 6.68 -2.35 -2.13
C SER A 44 6.52 -3.76 -1.54
N GLU A 45 6.19 -3.89 -0.25
CA GLU A 45 5.99 -5.19 0.40
C GLU A 45 4.90 -6.03 -0.29
N VAL A 46 3.86 -5.38 -0.80
CA VAL A 46 2.77 -6.06 -1.50
C VAL A 46 3.18 -6.47 -2.91
N GLU A 47 3.95 -5.64 -3.63
CA GLU A 47 4.50 -6.00 -4.95
C GLU A 47 5.42 -7.21 -4.82
N ASP A 48 6.37 -7.21 -3.88
CA ASP A 48 7.27 -8.34 -3.62
C ASP A 48 6.47 -9.63 -3.36
N LYS A 49 5.39 -9.53 -2.58
CA LYS A 49 4.49 -10.66 -2.29
C LYS A 49 3.73 -11.15 -3.52
N ILE A 50 3.31 -10.26 -4.42
CA ILE A 50 2.61 -10.61 -5.67
C ILE A 50 3.59 -11.27 -6.65
N GLU A 51 4.82 -10.75 -6.73
CA GLU A 51 5.88 -11.26 -7.61
C GLU A 51 6.52 -12.54 -7.07
N GLY A 52 6.27 -12.89 -5.81
CA GLY A 52 6.80 -14.10 -5.17
C GLY A 52 8.28 -13.98 -4.82
N ILE A 53 8.77 -12.74 -4.64
CA ILE A 53 10.13 -12.46 -4.19
C ILE A 53 10.12 -12.58 -2.66
N ASP A 54 10.45 -13.76 -2.14
CA ASP A 54 10.83 -13.88 -0.73
C ASP A 54 12.27 -13.41 -0.57
N ARG A 55 12.46 -12.41 0.29
CA ARG A 55 13.78 -11.87 0.65
C ARG A 55 14.40 -12.63 1.82
#